data_AF-A0A7X3VV50-F1
#
_entry.id   AF-A0A7X3VV50-F1
#
_cell.length_a   1.000
_cell.length_b   1.000
_cell.length_c   1.000
_cell.angle_alpha   90.00
_cell.angle_beta   90.00
_cell.angle_gamma   90.00
#
_symmetry.space_group_name_H-M   'P 1'
#
loop_
_entity.id
_entity.type
_entity.pdbx_description
1 polymer ?
#
loop_
_entity_poly.entity_id
_entity_poly.type
_entity_poly.pdbx_seq_one_letter_code
_entity_poly.pdbx_strand_id
1 'polypeptide(L)'
;QEAGLVPIVEPEVLMDGDNDIDTCYEATTETLREVYYELGTHRVALEGTLLKPNMVLSGKEASNRASAEQVAEMTVNCFLNTVPAAVPGVVFLSGGQSDDEATVNLDAINRYAASCGVPWELSFSYGRGLQAAPLKAWNGVAANIPAAQAAYYHRAKVTSAARRGEYTAEMEEAAD
;
A
#
# COMPACT_ATOMS: atom_id res chain seq x y z
N GLN A 1 17.07 -10.94 11.48
CA GLN A 1 18.16 -10.34 10.68
C GLN A 1 19.45 -11.15 10.72
N GLU A 2 19.70 -11.92 11.79
CA GLU A 2 20.88 -12.79 11.96
C GLU A 2 21.14 -13.77 10.81
N ALA A 3 20.08 -14.21 10.11
CA ALA A 3 20.18 -15.08 8.93
C ALA A 3 20.48 -14.36 7.60
N GLY A 4 20.76 -13.05 7.62
CA GLY A 4 21.04 -12.26 6.41
C GLY A 4 19.81 -11.96 5.55
N LEU A 5 18.60 -12.12 6.08
CA LEU A 5 17.34 -11.80 5.41
C LEU A 5 16.78 -10.47 5.90
N VAL A 6 16.27 -9.65 4.96
CA VAL A 6 15.54 -8.41 5.24
C VAL A 6 14.10 -8.76 5.63
N PRO A 7 13.66 -8.51 6.88
CA PRO A 7 12.27 -8.71 7.26
C PRO A 7 11.38 -7.60 6.70
N ILE A 8 10.24 -8.01 6.14
CA ILE A 8 9.09 -7.14 5.92
C ILE A 8 8.16 -7.31 7.12
N VAL A 9 7.94 -6.24 7.87
CA VAL A 9 7.08 -6.24 9.06
C VAL A 9 5.67 -5.84 8.63
N GLU A 10 4.70 -6.74 8.78
CA GLU A 10 3.33 -6.57 8.28
C GLU A 10 2.31 -6.55 9.44
N PRO A 11 2.06 -5.38 10.06
CA PRO A 11 1.03 -5.23 11.08
C PRO A 11 -0.28 -4.71 10.46
N GLU A 12 -1.02 -5.58 9.76
CA GLU A 12 -2.27 -5.19 9.11
C GLU A 12 -3.40 -4.89 10.12
N VAL A 13 -3.90 -3.66 10.11
CA VAL A 13 -5.20 -3.30 10.69
C VAL A 13 -6.27 -3.56 9.62
N LEU A 14 -7.20 -4.46 9.92
CA LEU A 14 -8.25 -4.87 8.98
C LEU A 14 -9.25 -3.74 8.72
N MET A 15 -9.70 -3.61 7.46
CA MET A 15 -10.69 -2.62 7.04
C MET A 15 -12.15 -3.08 7.20
N ASP A 16 -12.39 -4.21 7.87
CA ASP A 16 -13.73 -4.76 8.05
C ASP A 16 -14.56 -3.89 9.01
N GLY A 17 -15.79 -3.56 8.61
CA GLY A 17 -16.71 -2.76 9.42
C GLY A 17 -17.17 -1.49 8.73
N ASP A 18 -17.92 -0.68 9.48
CA ASP A 18 -18.52 0.60 9.07
C ASP A 18 -17.83 1.81 9.72
N ASN A 19 -16.66 1.59 10.34
CA ASN A 19 -15.89 2.63 11.01
C ASN A 19 -15.46 3.73 10.03
N ASP A 20 -15.33 4.95 10.54
CA ASP A 20 -14.74 6.05 9.79
C ASP A 20 -13.21 5.91 9.68
N ILE A 21 -12.63 6.82 8.91
CA ILE A 21 -11.18 6.86 8.68
C ILE A 21 -10.40 7.31 9.92
N ASP A 22 -10.99 8.11 10.81
CA ASP A 22 -10.37 8.55 12.07
C ASP A 22 -10.15 7.35 13.00
N THR A 23 -11.13 6.46 13.10
CA THR A 23 -10.99 5.19 13.85
C THR A 23 -9.82 4.35 13.31
N CYS A 24 -9.69 4.26 11.98
CA CYS A 24 -8.57 3.54 11.36
C CYS A 24 -7.23 4.23 11.62
N TYR A 25 -7.19 5.56 11.60
CA TYR A 25 -6.00 6.35 11.92
C TYR A 25 -5.53 6.10 13.35
N GLU A 26 -6.44 6.09 14.32
CA GLU A 26 -6.14 5.81 15.72
C GLU A 26 -5.58 4.39 15.90
N ALA A 27 -6.28 3.38 15.38
CA ALA A 27 -5.86 1.99 15.46
C ALA A 27 -4.49 1.76 14.78
N THR A 28 -4.27 2.36 13.62
CA THR A 28 -2.98 2.27 12.90
C THR A 28 -1.86 2.97 13.68
N THR A 29 -2.15 4.12 14.28
CA THR A 29 -1.18 4.88 15.08
C THR A 29 -0.74 4.10 16.31
N GLU A 30 -1.68 3.52 17.06
CA GLU A 30 -1.39 2.68 18.23
C GLU A 30 -0.59 1.44 17.85
N THR A 31 -1.01 0.75 16.78
CA THR A 31 -0.34 -0.44 16.27
C THR A 31 1.11 -0.16 15.89
N LEU A 32 1.36 0.92 15.13
CA LEU A 32 2.72 1.25 14.67
C LEU A 32 3.62 1.70 15.82
N ARG A 33 3.09 2.41 16.82
CA ARG A 33 3.85 2.75 18.02
C ARG A 33 4.33 1.51 18.76
N GLU A 34 3.45 0.52 18.94
CA GLU A 34 3.80 -0.73 19.61
C GLU A 34 4.80 -1.54 18.78
N VAL A 35 4.60 -1.62 17.47
CA VAL A 35 5.54 -2.31 16.56
C VAL A 35 6.94 -1.72 16.68
N TYR A 36 7.11 -0.40 16.59
CA TYR A 36 8.45 0.20 16.68
C TYR A 36 9.02 0.17 18.10
N TYR A 37 8.19 0.20 19.14
CA TYR A 37 8.62 -0.07 20.50
C TYR A 37 9.25 -1.47 20.61
N GLU A 38 8.54 -2.50 20.12
CA GLU A 38 9.00 -3.88 20.17
C GLU A 38 10.23 -4.14 19.28
N LEU A 39 10.25 -3.59 18.06
CA LEU A 39 11.44 -3.66 17.20
C LEU A 39 12.67 -3.04 17.87
N GLY A 40 12.49 -1.91 18.57
CA GLY A 40 13.54 -1.26 19.36
C GLY A 40 14.01 -2.12 20.54
N THR A 41 13.09 -2.69 21.31
CA THR A 41 13.37 -3.61 22.44
C THR A 41 14.18 -4.82 21.98
N HIS A 42 13.84 -5.34 20.80
CA HIS A 42 14.54 -6.47 20.18
C HIS A 42 15.78 -6.08 19.36
N ARG A 43 16.19 -4.80 19.39
CA ARG A 43 17.38 -4.26 18.73
C ARG A 43 17.43 -4.55 17.22
N VAL A 44 16.27 -4.50 16.57
CA VAL A 44 16.18 -4.66 15.12
C VAL A 44 16.80 -3.44 14.44
N ALA A 45 17.71 -3.66 13.49
CA ALA A 45 18.32 -2.59 12.70
C ALA A 45 17.33 -2.13 11.62
N LEU A 46 16.70 -0.96 11.82
CA LEU A 46 15.59 -0.48 10.99
C LEU A 46 15.98 -0.23 9.53
N GLU A 47 17.24 0.14 9.27
CA GLU A 47 17.81 0.35 7.94
C GLU A 47 17.79 -0.92 7.08
N GLY A 48 17.73 -2.09 7.74
CA GLY A 48 17.62 -3.40 7.13
C GLY A 48 16.22 -4.00 7.25
N THR A 49 15.16 -3.18 7.26
CA THR A 49 13.75 -3.62 7.31
C THR A 49 12.92 -2.95 6.22
N LEU A 50 11.71 -3.46 5.97
CA LEU A 50 10.64 -2.73 5.30
C LEU A 50 9.37 -2.82 6.15
N LEU A 51 8.53 -1.79 6.10
CA LEU A 51 7.19 -1.84 6.69
C LEU A 51 6.17 -2.18 5.60
N LYS A 52 5.24 -3.10 5.88
CA LYS A 52 4.09 -3.42 5.03
C LYS A 52 2.78 -3.18 5.80
N PRO A 53 2.34 -1.92 5.92
CA PRO A 53 1.15 -1.58 6.66
C PRO A 53 -0.07 -1.56 5.73
N ASN A 54 -1.26 -1.51 6.33
CA ASN A 54 -2.45 -1.00 5.64
C ASN A 54 -2.30 0.51 5.33
N MET A 55 -3.07 0.98 4.35
CA MET A 55 -3.38 2.42 4.23
C MET A 55 -4.37 2.81 5.33
N VAL A 56 -4.42 4.09 5.70
CA VAL A 56 -5.46 4.59 6.60
C VAL A 56 -6.72 4.83 5.77
N LEU A 57 -7.75 4.01 5.99
CA LEU A 57 -8.96 3.94 5.17
C LEU A 57 -10.22 3.97 6.05
N SER A 58 -11.34 4.45 5.50
CA SER A 58 -12.66 4.12 6.07
C SER A 58 -12.92 2.62 5.97
N GLY A 59 -13.72 2.09 6.89
CA GLY A 59 -14.21 0.72 6.83
C GLY A 59 -14.92 0.41 5.51
N LYS A 60 -14.86 -0.86 5.08
CA LYS A 60 -15.41 -1.30 3.79
C LYS A 60 -16.90 -1.00 3.62
N GLU A 61 -17.65 -1.11 4.71
CA GLU A 61 -19.11 -0.92 4.74
C GLU A 61 -19.48 0.50 5.22
N ALA A 62 -18.50 1.39 5.41
CA ALA A 62 -18.74 2.75 5.85
C ALA A 62 -19.53 3.54 4.80
N SER A 63 -20.58 4.24 5.22
CA SER A 63 -21.40 5.07 4.32
C SER A 63 -20.68 6.34 3.83
N ASN A 64 -19.65 6.77 4.56
CA ASN A 64 -18.86 7.98 4.34
C ASN A 64 -17.40 7.64 4.01
N ARG A 65 -17.17 6.80 2.99
CA ARG A 65 -15.81 6.43 2.59
C ARG A 65 -14.99 7.66 2.18
N ALA A 66 -13.79 7.76 2.74
CA ALA A 66 -12.84 8.84 2.49
C ALA A 66 -12.41 8.89 1.01
N SER A 67 -12.10 10.09 0.52
CA SER A 67 -11.49 10.25 -0.81
C SER A 67 -10.02 9.83 -0.79
N ALA A 68 -9.43 9.63 -1.98
CA ALA A 68 -8.02 9.28 -2.11
C ALA A 68 -7.09 10.35 -1.51
N GLU A 69 -7.45 11.63 -1.62
CA GLU A 69 -6.72 12.75 -1.02
C GLU A 69 -6.75 12.69 0.50
N GLN A 70 -7.91 12.38 1.09
CA GLN A 70 -8.03 12.24 2.54
C GLN A 70 -7.28 11.01 3.05
N VAL A 71 -7.37 9.88 2.33
CA VAL A 71 -6.57 8.68 2.59
C VAL A 71 -5.08 9.01 2.55
N ALA A 72 -4.63 9.78 1.55
CA ALA A 72 -3.24 10.18 1.40
C ALA A 72 -2.75 11.02 2.58
N GLU A 73 -3.49 12.07 2.92
CA GLU A 73 -3.16 12.96 4.04
C GLU A 73 -3.08 12.17 5.36
N MET A 74 -4.12 11.40 5.68
CA MET A 74 -4.19 10.67 6.94
C MET A 74 -3.14 9.56 7.02
N THR A 75 -2.87 8.85 5.93
CA THR A 75 -1.83 7.82 5.89
C THR A 75 -0.44 8.42 6.13
N VAL A 76 -0.09 9.48 5.39
CA VAL A 76 1.23 10.11 5.50
C VAL A 76 1.41 10.76 6.87
N ASN A 77 0.39 11.43 7.41
CA ASN A 77 0.45 12.02 8.74
C ASN A 77 0.58 10.96 9.84
N CYS A 78 -0.10 9.82 9.72
CA CYS A 78 0.06 8.70 10.65
C CYS A 78 1.52 8.24 10.67
N PHE A 79 2.13 8.08 9.49
CA PHE A 79 3.51 7.59 9.39
C PHE A 79 4.55 8.61 9.85
N LEU A 80 4.37 9.90 9.55
CA LEU A 80 5.19 10.98 10.11
C LEU A 80 5.22 10.98 11.64
N ASN A 81 4.15 10.52 12.29
CA ASN A 81 4.04 10.45 13.75
C ASN A 81 4.51 9.12 14.36
N THR A 82 4.76 8.08 13.57
CA THR A 82 4.94 6.71 14.10
C THR A 82 6.09 5.92 13.50
N VAL A 83 6.47 6.19 12.25
CA VAL A 83 7.54 5.48 11.54
C VAL A 83 8.86 6.23 11.74
N PRO A 84 9.94 5.58 12.19
CA PRO A 84 11.27 6.21 12.24
C PRO A 84 11.85 6.44 10.84
N ALA A 85 12.54 7.57 10.65
CA ALA A 85 13.21 7.92 9.38
C ALA A 85 14.32 6.94 8.94
N ALA A 86 14.79 6.07 9.84
CA ALA A 86 15.80 5.05 9.54
C ALA A 86 15.26 3.88 8.70
N VAL A 87 13.94 3.66 8.69
CA VAL A 87 13.31 2.68 7.80
C VAL A 87 13.54 3.15 6.35
N PRO A 88 13.96 2.30 5.41
CA PRO A 88 14.23 2.75 4.04
C PRO A 88 12.96 2.87 3.19
N GLY A 89 11.93 2.08 3.49
CA GLY A 89 10.70 2.10 2.70
C GLY A 89 9.51 1.41 3.32
N VAL A 90 8.34 1.85 2.86
CA VAL A 90 7.01 1.32 3.17
C VAL A 90 6.43 0.72 1.90
N VAL A 91 6.01 -0.54 1.96
CA VAL A 91 5.44 -1.28 0.84
C VAL A 91 4.01 -1.69 1.17
N PHE A 92 3.03 -0.87 0.80
CA PHE A 92 1.63 -1.05 1.19
C PHE A 92 1.06 -2.41 0.75
N LEU A 93 0.26 -3.03 1.60
CA LEU A 93 -0.67 -4.08 1.18
C LEU A 93 -1.90 -3.45 0.52
N SER A 94 -2.51 -4.14 -0.45
CA SER A 94 -3.76 -3.66 -1.08
C SER A 94 -4.98 -3.91 -0.18
N GLY A 95 -4.89 -4.87 0.75
CA GLY A 95 -5.99 -5.21 1.66
C GLY A 95 -7.25 -5.63 0.91
N GLY A 96 -8.41 -5.16 1.36
CA GLY A 96 -9.73 -5.39 0.74
C GLY A 96 -10.14 -4.37 -0.32
N GLN A 97 -9.26 -3.45 -0.71
CA GLN A 97 -9.50 -2.48 -1.79
C GLN A 97 -9.67 -3.20 -3.14
N SER A 98 -10.37 -2.56 -4.08
CA SER A 98 -10.29 -2.96 -5.48
C SER A 98 -8.91 -2.64 -6.06
N ASP A 99 -8.56 -3.28 -7.18
CA ASP A 99 -7.28 -3.04 -7.87
C ASP A 99 -7.13 -1.55 -8.25
N ASP A 100 -8.21 -0.92 -8.73
CA ASP A 100 -8.22 0.49 -9.12
C ASP A 100 -8.11 1.41 -7.90
N GLU A 101 -8.85 1.12 -6.83
CA GLU A 101 -8.81 1.90 -5.59
C GLU A 101 -7.40 1.90 -4.99
N ALA A 102 -6.75 0.73 -4.91
CA ALA A 102 -5.40 0.60 -4.36
C ALA A 102 -4.35 1.37 -5.19
N THR A 103 -4.52 1.46 -6.50
CA THR A 103 -3.65 2.26 -7.40
C THR A 103 -3.87 3.75 -7.19
N VAL A 104 -5.14 4.19 -7.19
CA VAL A 104 -5.51 5.61 -7.00
C VAL A 104 -5.03 6.12 -5.65
N ASN A 105 -5.23 5.34 -4.58
CA ASN A 105 -4.79 5.72 -3.24
C ASN A 105 -3.25 5.76 -3.15
N LEU A 106 -2.54 4.79 -3.73
CA LEU A 106 -1.07 4.80 -3.76
C LEU A 106 -0.52 6.03 -4.49
N ASP A 107 -1.15 6.43 -5.58
CA ASP A 107 -0.79 7.63 -6.33
C ASP A 107 -0.98 8.90 -5.49
N ALA A 108 -2.16 9.06 -4.90
CA ALA A 108 -2.48 10.18 -4.03
C ALA A 108 -1.51 10.28 -2.84
N ILE A 109 -1.19 9.14 -2.21
CA ILE A 109 -0.20 9.04 -1.13
C ILE A 109 1.16 9.55 -1.60
N ASN A 110 1.66 9.09 -2.76
CA ASN A 110 2.97 9.51 -3.26
C ASN A 110 3.00 11.00 -3.63
N ARG A 111 1.93 11.54 -4.23
CA ARG A 111 1.83 12.98 -4.53
C ARG A 111 1.83 13.83 -3.25
N TYR A 112 1.06 13.43 -2.23
CA TYR A 112 1.02 14.14 -0.95
C TYR A 112 2.35 14.02 -0.20
N ALA A 113 2.93 12.82 -0.14
CA ALA A 113 4.22 12.57 0.50
C ALA A 113 5.37 13.40 -0.10
N ALA A 114 5.38 13.57 -1.43
CA ALA A 114 6.35 14.43 -2.11
C ALA A 114 6.23 15.90 -1.66
N SER A 115 5.01 16.38 -1.40
CA SER A 115 4.78 17.73 -0.87
C SER A 115 5.24 17.90 0.58
N CYS A 116 5.21 16.83 1.38
CA CYS A 116 5.64 16.82 2.77
C CYS A 116 7.14 16.56 2.96
N GLY A 117 7.85 16.06 1.95
CA GLY A 117 9.27 15.70 2.06
C GLY A 117 9.52 14.53 3.01
N VAL A 118 8.72 13.47 2.91
CA VAL A 118 8.88 12.27 3.77
C VAL A 118 10.24 11.58 3.53
N PRO A 119 10.82 10.93 4.56
CA PRO A 119 12.15 10.31 4.44
C PRO A 119 12.13 8.89 3.85
N TRP A 120 10.94 8.32 3.62
CA TRP A 120 10.77 6.93 3.17
C TRP A 120 10.41 6.84 1.70
N GLU A 121 10.82 5.74 1.07
CA GLU A 121 10.19 5.29 -0.17
C GLU A 121 8.80 4.72 0.09
N LEU A 122 7.79 5.14 -0.68
CA LEU A 122 6.41 4.65 -0.56
C LEU A 122 6.04 3.84 -1.81
N SER A 123 5.87 2.54 -1.66
CA SER A 123 5.66 1.60 -2.78
C SER A 123 4.61 0.55 -2.43
N PHE A 124 4.51 -0.52 -3.21
CA PHE A 124 3.47 -1.54 -3.09
C PHE A 124 4.05 -2.94 -2.86
N SER A 125 3.34 -3.75 -2.07
CA SER A 125 3.51 -5.18 -1.92
C SER A 125 2.14 -5.86 -2.13
N TYR A 126 1.71 -5.89 -3.39
CA TYR A 126 0.35 -6.29 -3.75
C TYR A 126 0.26 -7.76 -4.18
N GLY A 127 -0.72 -8.46 -3.59
CA GLY A 127 -1.19 -9.76 -4.07
C GLY A 127 -2.31 -9.57 -5.09
N ARG A 128 -3.55 -9.49 -4.60
CA ARG A 128 -4.76 -9.30 -5.43
C ARG A 128 -4.64 -8.11 -6.38
N GLY A 129 -4.16 -6.96 -5.88
CA GLY A 129 -3.98 -5.72 -6.66
C GLY A 129 -3.13 -5.83 -7.94
N LEU A 130 -2.36 -6.90 -8.11
CA LEU A 130 -1.61 -7.19 -9.34
C LEU A 130 -2.09 -8.47 -10.04
N GLN A 131 -2.79 -9.36 -9.34
CA GLN A 131 -3.06 -10.72 -9.81
C GLN A 131 -4.51 -10.97 -10.22
N ALA A 132 -5.48 -10.15 -9.80
CA ALA A 132 -6.89 -10.42 -10.11
C ALA A 132 -7.17 -10.34 -11.63
N ALA A 133 -6.70 -9.28 -12.31
CA ALA A 133 -6.81 -9.14 -13.75
C ALA A 133 -6.12 -10.28 -14.55
N PRO A 134 -4.84 -10.61 -14.33
CA PRO A 134 -4.18 -11.70 -15.08
C PRO A 134 -4.75 -13.08 -14.76
N LEU A 135 -5.21 -13.35 -13.52
CA LEU A 135 -5.89 -14.61 -13.20
C LEU A 135 -7.19 -14.76 -13.97
N LYS A 136 -7.97 -13.68 -14.09
CA LYS A 136 -9.20 -13.65 -14.90
C LYS A 136 -8.91 -13.86 -16.38
N ALA A 137 -7.88 -13.23 -16.92
CA ALA A 137 -7.47 -13.40 -18.33
C ALA A 137 -6.96 -14.83 -18.60
N TRP A 138 -6.19 -15.40 -17.67
CA TRP A 138 -5.68 -16.76 -17.80
C TRP A 138 -6.79 -17.81 -17.77
N ASN A 139 -7.70 -17.72 -16.79
CA ASN A 139 -8.82 -18.64 -16.58
C ASN A 139 -8.40 -20.14 -16.55
N GLY A 140 -7.17 -20.44 -16.15
CA GLY A 140 -6.62 -21.80 -16.15
C GLY A 140 -6.34 -22.40 -17.54
N VAL A 141 -6.47 -21.63 -18.62
CA VAL A 141 -6.29 -22.10 -20.00
C VAL A 141 -4.88 -21.78 -20.47
N ALA A 142 -4.10 -22.80 -20.84
CA ALA A 142 -2.71 -22.64 -21.28
C ALA A 142 -2.55 -21.71 -22.51
N ALA A 143 -3.52 -21.72 -23.43
CA ALA A 143 -3.51 -20.82 -24.59
C ALA A 143 -3.63 -19.33 -24.21
N ASN A 144 -4.14 -19.01 -23.01
CA ASN A 144 -4.33 -17.63 -22.55
C ASN A 144 -3.12 -17.07 -21.79
N ILE A 145 -2.02 -17.82 -21.66
CA ILE A 145 -0.81 -17.34 -20.97
C ILE A 145 -0.34 -15.98 -21.51
N PRO A 146 -0.27 -15.72 -22.84
CA PRO A 146 0.13 -14.40 -23.34
C PRO A 146 -0.80 -13.26 -22.90
N ALA A 147 -2.11 -13.50 -22.90
CA ALA A 147 -3.10 -12.52 -22.45
C ALA A 147 -2.97 -12.22 -20.95
N ALA A 148 -2.71 -13.25 -20.14
CA ALA A 148 -2.46 -13.08 -18.70
C ALA A 148 -1.17 -12.31 -18.43
N GLN A 149 -0.10 -12.57 -19.18
CA GLN A 149 1.16 -11.83 -19.08
C GLN A 149 0.98 -10.35 -19.45
N ALA A 150 0.23 -10.07 -20.53
CA ALA A 150 -0.09 -8.70 -20.94
C ALA A 150 -0.88 -7.96 -19.85
N ALA A 151 -1.90 -8.60 -19.27
CA ALA A 151 -2.68 -8.03 -18.17
C ALA A 151 -1.83 -7.75 -16.92
N TYR A 152 -0.94 -8.67 -16.53
CA TYR A 152 -0.03 -8.45 -15.40
C TYR A 152 0.94 -7.30 -15.68
N TYR A 153 1.53 -7.25 -16.87
CA TYR A 153 2.46 -6.18 -17.25
C TYR A 153 1.78 -4.81 -17.24
N HIS A 154 0.55 -4.71 -17.76
CA HIS A 154 -0.24 -3.49 -17.69
C HIS A 154 -0.48 -3.05 -16.24
N ARG A 155 -0.99 -3.94 -15.37
CA ARG A 155 -1.18 -3.61 -13.93
C ARG A 155 0.10 -3.20 -13.24
N ALA A 156 1.21 -3.88 -13.51
CA ALA A 156 2.51 -3.51 -12.95
C ALA A 156 2.98 -2.12 -13.43
N LYS A 157 2.75 -1.78 -14.70
CA LYS A 157 3.09 -0.47 -15.28
C LYS A 157 2.28 0.66 -14.65
N VAL A 158 0.97 0.46 -14.51
CA VAL A 158 0.06 1.44 -13.92
C VAL A 158 0.37 1.63 -12.42
N THR A 159 0.54 0.55 -11.66
CA THR A 159 0.91 0.62 -10.23
C THR A 159 2.30 1.26 -10.04
N SER A 160 3.23 1.03 -10.97
CA SER A 160 4.55 1.68 -10.98
C SER A 160 4.44 3.19 -11.20
N ALA A 161 3.49 3.66 -12.03
CA ALA A 161 3.20 5.09 -12.19
C ALA A 161 2.61 5.70 -10.91
N ALA A 162 1.70 4.98 -10.24
CA ALA A 162 1.16 5.40 -8.95
C ALA A 162 2.26 5.54 -7.87
N ARG A 163 3.24 4.63 -7.83
CA ARG A 163 4.44 4.77 -6.96
C ARG A 163 5.25 6.05 -7.24
N ARG A 164 5.13 6.65 -8.43
CA ARG A 164 5.80 7.91 -8.77
C ARG A 164 4.90 9.14 -8.60
N GLY A 165 3.63 8.96 -8.25
CA GLY A 165 2.64 10.05 -8.25
C GLY A 165 2.30 10.52 -9.67
N GLU A 166 2.43 9.64 -10.65
CA GLU A 166 2.25 9.92 -12.09
C GLU A 166 1.08 9.13 -12.70
N TYR A 167 0.27 8.44 -11.89
CA TYR A 167 -0.86 7.69 -12.40
C TYR A 167 -1.94 8.63 -12.92
N THR A 168 -2.53 8.27 -14.06
CA THR A 168 -3.72 8.92 -14.60
C THR A 168 -4.72 7.86 -15.06
N ALA A 169 -6.02 8.20 -15.03
CA ALA A 169 -7.09 7.26 -15.38
C ALA A 169 -6.98 6.76 -16.82
N GLU A 170 -6.44 7.57 -17.74
CA GLU A 170 -6.24 7.21 -19.15
C GLU A 170 -5.23 6.07 -19.32
N MET A 171 -4.35 5.84 -18.34
CA MET A 171 -3.40 4.72 -18.38
C MET A 171 -4.09 3.35 -18.26
N GLU A 172 -5.31 3.30 -17.71
CA GLU A 172 -6.10 2.06 -17.63
C GLU A 172 -6.64 1.65 -19.01
N GLU A 173 -6.89 2.61 -19.89
CA GLU A 173 -7.42 2.36 -21.24
C GLU A 173 -6.32 2.02 -22.26
N ALA A 174 -5.07 2.37 -21.98
CA ALA A 174 -3.93 2.18 -22.90
C ALA A 174 -3.40 0.72 -22.97
N ALA A 175 -4.23 -0.26 -22.63
CA ALA A 175 -3.93 -1.69 -22.63
C ALA A 175 -4.30 -2.36 -23.97
N ASP A 176 -3.86 -1.80 -25.10
CA ASP A 176 -3.97 -2.40 -26.43
C ASP A 176 -2.59 -2.80 -26.99
#